data_AF-A0A7V8DK96-F1
#
_entry.id   AF-A0A7V8DK96-F1
#
_cell.length_a   1.000
_cell.length_b   1.000
_cell.length_c   1.000
_cell.angle_alpha   90.00
_cell.angle_beta   90.00
_cell.angle_gamma   90.00
#
_symmetry.space_group_name_H-M   'P 1'
#
loop_
_entity.id
_entity.type
_entity.pdbx_description
1 polymer ?
#
loop_
_entity_poly.entity_id
_entity_poly.type
_entity_poly.pdbx_seq_one_letter_code
_entity_poly.pdbx_strand_id
1 'polypeptide(L)'
;MKWFGFLLLVALAVPCSNGQAQEPAADGNIQRPAESALTTEQVLAGRASSDFGLRGGQYEFAIGNSRKYLLHIPASYNASRPTPLVLFLHGGGGHMEQAAADYGWREKADREGFVVAFPNGSSRVPGQRIATWNAVGCCGYARDR
;
A
#
# COMPACT_ATOMS: atom_id res chain seq x y z
N MET A 1 -7.75 -52.19 12.75
CA MET A 1 -8.36 -51.52 11.58
C MET A 1 -7.54 -50.27 11.26
N LYS A 2 -6.78 -50.28 10.16
CA LYS A 2 -5.91 -49.18 9.73
C LYS A 2 -6.65 -48.40 8.64
N TRP A 3 -6.94 -47.13 8.86
CA TRP A 3 -7.51 -46.23 7.87
C TRP A 3 -6.38 -45.60 7.04
N PHE A 4 -6.34 -45.89 5.74
CA PHE A 4 -5.53 -45.15 4.77
C PHE A 4 -6.37 -43.99 4.23
N GLY A 5 -6.07 -42.77 4.66
CA GLY A 5 -6.61 -41.55 4.06
C GLY A 5 -5.78 -41.17 2.83
N PHE A 6 -6.35 -41.34 1.63
CA PHE A 6 -5.80 -40.76 0.40
C PHE A 6 -6.08 -39.25 0.41
N LEU A 7 -5.03 -38.43 0.55
CA LEU A 7 -5.10 -36.99 0.32
C LEU A 7 -5.01 -36.76 -1.20
N LEU A 8 -6.14 -36.40 -1.83
CA LEU A 8 -6.18 -35.96 -3.22
C LEU A 8 -5.82 -34.46 -3.27
N LEU A 9 -4.57 -34.14 -3.60
CA LEU A 9 -4.16 -32.78 -3.95
C LEU A 9 -4.65 -32.47 -5.37
N VAL A 10 -5.70 -31.67 -5.50
CA VAL A 10 -6.10 -31.09 -6.79
C VAL A 10 -5.30 -29.81 -7.00
N ALA A 11 -4.20 -29.91 -7.76
CA ALA A 11 -3.49 -28.75 -8.28
C ALA A 11 -4.19 -28.27 -9.55
N LEU A 12 -5.02 -27.22 -9.45
CA LEU A 12 -5.53 -26.52 -10.62
C LEU A 12 -4.44 -25.60 -11.15
N ALA A 13 -3.71 -26.05 -12.15
CA ALA A 13 -2.91 -25.15 -12.99
C ALA A 13 -3.87 -24.33 -13.86
N VAL A 14 -4.00 -23.03 -13.58
CA VAL A 14 -4.64 -22.09 -14.50
C VAL A 14 -3.61 -21.76 -15.57
N PRO A 15 -3.79 -22.14 -16.84
CA PRO A 15 -2.91 -21.66 -17.89
C PRO A 15 -3.11 -20.14 -18.04
N CYS A 16 -2.01 -19.38 -18.01
CA CYS A 16 -2.01 -18.02 -18.51
C CYS A 16 -2.36 -18.07 -19.99
N SER A 17 -3.62 -17.79 -20.33
CA SER A 17 -3.98 -17.45 -21.70
C SER A 17 -3.34 -16.10 -22.01
N ASN A 18 -2.42 -16.07 -22.97
CA ASN A 18 -1.94 -14.84 -23.59
C ASN A 18 -3.12 -14.18 -24.32
N GLY A 19 -3.95 -13.45 -23.58
CA GLY A 19 -4.89 -12.51 -24.15
C GLY A 19 -4.08 -11.42 -24.83
N GLN A 20 -4.05 -11.42 -26.16
CA GLN A 20 -3.69 -10.20 -26.88
C GLN A 20 -4.77 -9.16 -26.55
N ALA A 21 -4.45 -8.26 -25.63
CA ALA A 21 -5.22 -7.05 -25.46
C ALA A 21 -5.15 -6.30 -26.80
N GLN A 22 -6.27 -6.23 -27.50
CA GLN A 22 -6.44 -5.37 -28.65
C GLN A 22 -6.27 -3.92 -28.17
N GLU A 23 -5.19 -3.26 -28.57
CA GLU A 23 -5.01 -1.82 -28.29
C GLU A 23 -6.19 -1.05 -28.90
N PRO A 24 -6.83 -0.13 -28.15
CA PRO A 24 -7.78 0.79 -28.76
C PRO A 24 -7.06 1.65 -29.78
N ALA A 25 -7.69 1.87 -30.94
CA ALA A 25 -7.17 2.68 -32.03
C ALA A 25 -6.65 4.03 -31.51
N ALA A 26 -5.40 4.34 -31.87
CA ALA A 26 -4.74 5.58 -31.51
C ALA A 26 -5.57 6.79 -31.96
N ASP A 27 -6.06 7.57 -30.99
CA ASP A 27 -6.33 8.99 -31.18
C ASP A 27 -4.99 9.65 -31.53
N GLY A 28 -4.89 10.07 -32.79
CA GLY A 28 -3.72 10.74 -33.33
C GLY A 28 -3.60 12.18 -32.85
N ASN A 29 -3.30 12.42 -31.57
CA ASN A 29 -2.64 13.66 -31.14
C ASN A 29 -2.06 13.64 -29.70
N ILE A 30 -1.44 12.55 -29.24
CA ILE A 30 -0.63 12.57 -28.01
C ILE A 30 0.84 12.40 -28.36
N GLN A 31 1.57 13.52 -28.40
CA GLN A 31 3.04 13.49 -28.42
C GLN A 31 3.53 12.98 -27.05
N ARG A 32 4.02 11.72 -27.00
CA ARG A 32 4.80 11.22 -25.86
C ARG A 32 6.00 12.15 -25.67
N PRO A 33 6.17 12.81 -24.51
CA PRO A 33 7.43 13.49 -24.23
C PRO A 33 8.54 12.44 -24.24
N ALA A 34 9.65 12.75 -24.93
CA ALA A 34 10.80 11.88 -25.02
C ALA A 34 11.26 11.48 -23.61
N GLU A 35 11.38 10.17 -23.36
CA GLU A 35 12.02 9.63 -22.16
C GLU A 35 13.46 10.13 -22.12
N SER A 36 13.72 11.19 -21.36
CA SER A 36 15.08 11.50 -20.93
C SER A 36 15.47 10.43 -19.91
N ALA A 37 16.18 9.40 -20.36
CA ALA A 37 16.77 8.41 -19.48
C ALA A 37 17.68 9.13 -18.47
N LEU A 38 17.22 9.25 -17.22
CA LEU A 38 18.03 9.70 -16.10
C LEU A 38 19.27 8.79 -16.02
N THR A 39 20.45 9.40 -15.96
CA THR A 39 21.71 8.65 -15.92
C THR A 39 21.84 7.91 -14.59
N THR A 40 22.57 6.79 -14.58
CA THR A 40 22.86 6.03 -13.35
C THR A 40 23.48 6.91 -12.26
N GLU A 41 24.26 7.92 -12.65
CA GLU A 41 24.83 8.94 -11.76
C GLU A 41 23.75 9.83 -11.12
N GLN A 42 22.71 10.22 -11.86
CA GLN A 42 21.57 10.98 -11.32
C GLN A 42 20.71 10.13 -10.37
N VAL A 43 20.58 8.82 -10.65
CA VAL A 43 19.93 7.86 -9.75
C VAL A 43 20.76 7.63 -8.48
N LEU A 44 22.09 7.62 -8.56
CA LEU A 44 22.99 7.43 -7.43
C LEU A 44 23.13 8.71 -6.58
N ALA A 45 23.21 9.89 -7.21
CA ALA A 45 23.24 11.18 -6.51
C ALA A 45 21.92 11.50 -5.80
N GLY A 46 20.79 10.99 -6.30
CA GLY A 46 19.48 11.08 -5.64
C GLY A 46 19.30 10.19 -4.41
N ARG A 47 20.24 9.28 -4.11
CA ARG A 47 20.17 8.39 -2.93
C ARG A 47 20.67 9.02 -1.63
N ALA A 48 21.31 10.19 -1.69
CA ALA A 48 21.87 10.86 -0.52
C ALA A 48 20.90 11.89 0.08
N SER A 49 19.69 11.46 0.46
CA SER A 49 18.77 12.27 1.27
C SER A 49 17.61 11.40 1.77
N SER A 50 17.84 10.45 2.67
CA SER A 50 16.83 9.89 3.58
C SER A 50 17.34 8.67 4.36
N ASP A 51 18.43 8.79 5.10
CA ASP A 51 18.58 7.90 6.25
C ASP A 51 17.71 8.45 7.38
N PHE A 52 16.39 8.21 7.29
CA PHE A 52 15.45 8.58 8.36
C PHE A 52 15.65 7.74 9.63
N GLY A 53 16.66 6.84 9.66
CA GLY A 53 17.00 6.03 10.83
C GLY A 53 15.79 5.25 11.36
N LEU A 54 14.91 4.80 10.47
CA LEU A 54 13.68 4.13 10.84
C LEU A 54 14.00 2.83 11.59
N ARG A 55 13.44 2.70 12.78
CA ARG A 55 13.57 1.51 13.65
C ARG A 55 12.17 0.97 13.95
N GLY A 56 12.10 -0.15 14.66
CA GLY A 56 10.83 -0.64 15.18
C GLY A 56 10.10 0.45 15.98
N GLY A 57 8.83 0.69 15.66
CA GLY A 57 8.07 1.79 16.24
C GLY A 57 6.79 2.14 15.49
N GLN A 58 6.16 3.22 15.95
CA GLN A 58 5.02 3.88 15.31
C GLN A 58 5.44 5.27 14.86
N TYR A 59 5.10 5.63 13.64
CA TYR A 59 5.42 6.94 13.05
C TYR A 59 4.18 7.53 12.40
N GLU A 60 4.02 8.85 12.47
CA GLU A 60 3.04 9.58 11.68
C GLU A 60 3.76 10.35 10.58
N PHE A 61 3.27 10.21 9.36
CA PHE A 61 3.80 10.91 8.19
C PHE A 61 2.67 11.56 7.41
N ALA A 62 3.02 12.48 6.53
CA ALA A 62 2.11 13.08 5.56
C ALA A 62 2.69 12.98 4.15
N ILE A 63 1.82 12.77 3.16
CA ILE A 63 2.16 12.71 1.74
C ILE A 63 1.28 13.65 0.91
N GLY A 64 1.88 14.27 -0.12
CA GLY A 64 1.19 15.14 -1.07
C GLY A 64 0.43 16.28 -0.39
N ASN A 65 -0.85 16.44 -0.72
CA ASN A 65 -1.76 17.45 -0.16
C ASN A 65 -2.18 17.15 1.29
N SER A 66 -1.21 16.76 2.13
CA SER A 66 -1.36 16.53 3.58
C SER A 66 -2.19 15.30 3.97
N ARG A 67 -2.21 14.25 3.13
CA ARG A 67 -2.79 12.96 3.54
C ARG A 67 -1.89 12.33 4.59
N LYS A 68 -2.41 12.17 5.80
CA LYS A 68 -1.69 11.55 6.90
C LYS A 68 -1.76 10.03 6.84
N TYR A 69 -0.74 9.38 7.37
CA TYR A 69 -0.74 7.95 7.59
C TYR A 69 0.06 7.60 8.83
N LEU A 70 -0.36 6.54 9.51
CA LEU A 70 0.46 5.89 10.54
C LEU A 70 1.28 4.78 9.89
N LEU A 71 2.55 4.68 10.25
CA LEU A 71 3.44 3.61 9.84
C LEU A 71 3.86 2.82 11.07
N HIS A 72 3.57 1.53 11.07
CA HIS A 72 4.10 0.61 12.05
C HIS A 72 5.24 -0.20 11.44
N ILE A 73 6.40 -0.09 12.08
CA ILE A 73 7.60 -0.84 11.75
C ILE A 73 7.81 -1.88 12.85
N PRO A 74 7.92 -3.17 12.53
CA PRO A 74 8.10 -4.21 13.54
C PRO A 74 9.48 -4.10 14.19
N ALA A 75 9.61 -4.55 15.44
CA ALA A 75 10.90 -4.54 16.14
C ALA A 75 12.00 -5.36 15.43
N SER A 76 11.60 -6.35 14.62
CA SER A 76 12.47 -7.21 13.81
C SER A 76 12.95 -6.56 12.50
N TYR A 77 12.52 -5.33 12.19
CA TYR A 77 12.89 -4.62 10.98
C TYR A 77 14.40 -4.46 10.84
N ASN A 78 14.91 -4.83 9.67
CA ASN A 78 16.31 -4.70 9.30
C ASN A 78 16.39 -4.04 7.91
N ALA A 79 16.89 -2.81 7.87
CA ALA A 79 17.00 -2.01 6.64
C ALA A 79 17.89 -2.66 5.56
N SER A 80 18.77 -3.59 5.93
CA SER A 80 19.60 -4.35 4.98
C SER A 80 18.87 -5.51 4.31
N ARG A 81 17.61 -5.80 4.68
CA ARG A 81 16.79 -6.86 4.08
C ARG A 81 15.51 -6.27 3.47
N PRO A 82 15.14 -6.66 2.23
CA PRO A 82 13.85 -6.31 1.67
C PRO A 82 12.72 -6.75 2.61
N THR A 83 11.87 -5.81 3.01
CA THR A 83 10.75 -6.04 3.92
C THR A 83 9.44 -5.67 3.22
N PRO A 84 8.41 -6.53 3.21
CA PRO A 84 7.13 -6.20 2.59
C PRO A 84 6.47 -4.99 3.27
N LEU A 85 5.84 -4.14 2.46
CA LEU A 85 4.95 -3.09 2.93
C LEU A 85 3.50 -3.48 2.64
N VAL A 86 2.66 -3.46 3.68
CA VAL A 86 1.22 -3.66 3.57
C VAL A 86 0.52 -2.32 3.77
N LEU A 87 -0.43 -2.00 2.89
CA LEU A 87 -1.35 -0.88 3.07
C LEU A 87 -2.66 -1.41 3.64
N PHE A 88 -2.99 -1.01 4.87
CA PHE A 88 -4.29 -1.32 5.46
C PHE A 88 -5.23 -0.12 5.29
N LEU A 89 -6.28 -0.30 4.49
CA LEU A 89 -7.28 0.73 4.23
C LEU A 89 -8.50 0.50 5.13
N HIS A 90 -8.79 1.48 5.98
CA HIS A 90 -9.99 1.46 6.81
C HIS A 90 -11.28 1.56 5.98
N GLY A 91 -12.40 1.08 6.52
CA GLY A 91 -13.73 1.23 5.91
C GLY A 91 -14.20 2.68 5.87
N GLY A 92 -15.29 2.94 5.13
CA GLY A 92 -15.88 4.29 5.05
C GLY A 92 -16.29 4.82 6.44
N GLY A 93 -15.90 6.06 6.74
CA GLY A 93 -16.14 6.68 8.05
C GLY A 93 -15.07 6.36 9.10
N GLY A 94 -14.05 5.58 8.76
CA GLY A 94 -12.89 5.31 9.62
C GLY A 94 -11.83 6.42 9.60
N HIS A 95 -10.68 6.12 10.19
CA HIS A 95 -9.46 6.96 10.19
C HIS A 95 -8.24 6.12 10.58
N MET A 96 -7.03 6.65 10.35
CA MET A 96 -5.77 5.91 10.53
C MET A 96 -5.56 5.38 11.96
N GLU A 97 -5.89 6.16 13.00
CA GLU A 97 -5.68 5.78 14.40
C GLU A 97 -6.55 4.59 14.80
N GLN A 98 -7.84 4.62 14.44
CA GLN A 98 -8.75 3.50 14.63
C GLN A 98 -8.27 2.26 13.86
N ALA A 99 -7.84 2.44 12.61
CA ALA A 99 -7.33 1.35 11.79
C ALA A 99 -6.13 0.64 12.44
N ALA A 100 -5.21 1.43 13.01
CA ALA A 100 -4.03 0.93 13.69
C ALA A 100 -4.34 0.25 15.04
N ALA A 101 -5.40 0.68 15.74
CA ALA A 101 -5.74 0.17 17.07
C ALA A 101 -6.64 -1.08 17.04
N ASP A 102 -7.61 -1.14 16.13
CA ASP A 102 -8.76 -2.03 16.32
C ASP A 102 -8.68 -3.37 15.56
N TYR A 103 -7.84 -3.45 14.52
CA TYR A 103 -7.86 -4.58 13.58
C TYR A 103 -6.71 -5.59 13.76
N GLY A 104 -5.85 -5.42 14.76
CA GLY A 104 -4.79 -6.38 15.08
C GLY A 104 -3.63 -6.47 14.08
N TRP A 105 -3.52 -5.50 13.17
CA TRP A 105 -2.52 -5.53 12.09
C TRP A 105 -1.10 -5.19 12.55
N ARG A 106 -0.94 -4.45 13.65
CA ARG A 106 0.38 -4.16 14.21
C ARG A 106 0.99 -5.42 14.82
N GLU A 107 0.21 -6.12 15.62
CA GLU A 107 0.61 -7.36 16.25
C GLU A 107 0.89 -8.44 15.20
N LYS A 108 0.15 -8.42 14.08
CA LYS A 108 0.45 -9.30 12.94
C LYS A 108 1.74 -8.92 12.22
N ALA A 109 1.98 -7.63 11.99
CA ALA A 109 3.23 -7.12 11.43
C ALA A 109 4.46 -7.51 12.27
N ASP A 110 4.35 -7.38 13.60
CA ASP A 110 5.39 -7.81 14.54
C ASP A 110 5.69 -9.30 14.45
N ARG A 111 4.66 -10.16 14.37
CA ARG A 111 4.82 -11.62 14.28
C ARG A 111 5.38 -12.08 12.93
N GLU A 112 4.90 -11.51 11.85
CA GLU A 112 5.17 -12.00 10.49
C GLU A 112 6.31 -11.22 9.79
N GLY A 113 6.79 -10.14 10.38
CA GLY A 113 7.94 -9.38 9.89
C GLY A 113 7.65 -8.54 8.63
N PHE A 114 6.53 -7.83 8.61
CA PHE A 114 6.23 -6.84 7.56
C PHE A 114 5.97 -5.46 8.16
N VAL A 115 6.17 -4.41 7.36
CA VAL A 115 5.79 -3.05 7.71
C VAL A 115 4.34 -2.82 7.29
N VAL A 116 3.54 -2.15 8.10
CA VAL A 116 2.16 -1.79 7.75
C VAL A 116 1.94 -0.29 7.86
N ALA A 117 1.38 0.29 6.81
CA ALA A 117 0.89 1.65 6.84
C ALA A 117 -0.64 1.66 6.94
N PHE A 118 -1.16 2.61 7.71
CA PHE A 118 -2.57 2.91 7.88
C PHE A 118 -2.81 4.32 7.33
N PRO A 119 -3.05 4.48 6.01
CA PRO A 119 -3.34 5.78 5.44
C PRO A 119 -4.70 6.27 5.87
N ASN A 120 -4.82 7.58 6.06
CA ASN A 120 -6.11 8.19 6.29
C ASN A 120 -6.80 8.52 4.95
N GLY A 121 -8.13 8.41 4.93
CA GLY A 121 -8.99 8.87 3.84
C GLY A 121 -9.00 10.41 3.71
N SER A 122 -9.81 10.93 2.79
CA SER A 122 -10.08 12.37 2.76
C SER A 122 -11.17 12.71 3.79
N SER A 123 -10.98 13.76 4.58
CA SER A 123 -11.96 14.24 5.54
C SER A 123 -11.98 15.78 5.65
N ARG A 124 -13.16 16.31 6.02
CA ARG A 124 -13.37 17.71 6.42
C ARG A 124 -13.51 17.90 7.93
N VAL A 125 -13.50 16.81 8.70
CA VAL A 125 -13.65 16.83 10.17
C VAL A 125 -12.28 17.05 10.81
N PRO A 126 -12.17 17.82 11.90
CA PRO A 126 -10.92 17.99 12.64
C PRO A 126 -10.26 16.65 12.99
N GLY A 127 -8.93 16.62 12.93
CA GLY A 127 -8.16 15.38 13.13
C GLY A 127 -8.32 14.35 11.99
N GLN A 128 -8.86 14.76 10.84
CA GLN A 128 -9.08 13.88 9.67
C GLN A 128 -9.93 12.63 9.99
N ARG A 129 -10.91 12.74 10.89
CA ARG A 129 -11.83 11.65 11.28
C ARG A 129 -12.99 11.48 10.30
N ILE A 130 -13.73 10.36 10.36
CA ILE A 130 -14.87 10.11 9.45
C ILE A 130 -14.43 10.24 7.98
N ALA A 131 -13.27 9.65 7.68
CA ALA A 131 -12.63 9.79 6.40
C ALA A 131 -13.23 8.80 5.40
N THR A 132 -13.24 9.20 4.13
CA THR A 132 -13.73 8.35 3.05
C THR A 132 -12.69 8.22 1.94
N TRP A 133 -12.89 7.19 1.12
CA TRP A 133 -12.18 6.99 -0.13
C TRP A 133 -13.10 7.35 -1.29
N ASN A 134 -12.54 7.54 -2.48
CA ASN A 134 -13.30 7.67 -3.73
C ASN A 134 -13.90 6.32 -4.22
N ALA A 135 -13.88 5.29 -3.36
CA ALA A 135 -14.26 3.91 -3.68
C ALA A 135 -15.69 3.53 -3.22
N VAL A 136 -16.47 4.49 -2.73
CA VAL A 136 -17.89 4.31 -2.35
C VAL A 136 -18.70 5.45 -2.97
N GLY A 137 -20.01 5.23 -3.18
CA GLY A 137 -20.92 6.15 -3.85
C GLY A 137 -21.10 7.51 -3.15
N CYS A 138 -22.27 8.12 -3.31
CA CYS A 138 -22.53 9.48 -2.79
C CYS A 138 -22.07 9.70 -1.34
N CYS A 139 -21.77 10.97 -1.08
CA CYS A 139 -21.93 11.61 0.23
C CYS A 139 -20.71 11.51 1.16
N GLY A 140 -19.65 10.84 0.71
CA GLY A 140 -18.31 10.93 1.31
C GLY A 140 -17.56 12.17 0.82
N TYR A 141 -16.81 12.82 1.72
CA TYR A 141 -16.05 14.03 1.38
C TYR A 141 -14.98 13.81 0.30
N ALA A 142 -14.47 12.58 0.17
CA ALA A 142 -13.52 12.22 -0.88
C ALA A 142 -14.07 12.33 -2.31
N ARG A 143 -15.39 12.37 -2.51
CA ARG A 143 -15.99 12.59 -3.83
C ARG A 143 -15.66 13.99 -4.38
N ASP A 144 -15.57 14.97 -3.49
CA ASP A 144 -15.45 16.39 -3.84
C ASP A 144 -13.98 16.87 -3.76
N ARG A 145 -13.01 15.96 -3.94
CA ARG A 145 -11.57 16.18 -3.69
C ARG A 145 -10.69 15.75 -4.84
#